data_AF-A0A2M7Q528-F1
#
_entry.id   AF-A0A2M7Q528-F1
#
_cell.length_a   1.000
_cell.length_b   1.000
_cell.length_c   1.000
_cell.angle_alpha   90.00
_cell.angle_beta   90.00
_cell.angle_gamma   90.00
#
_symmetry.space_group_name_H-M   'P 1'
#
loop_
_entity.id
_entity.type
_entity.pdbx_description
1 polymer ?
#
loop_
_entity_poly.entity_id
_entity_poly.type
_entity_poly.pdbx_seq_one_letter_code
_entity_poly.pdbx_strand_id
1 'polypeptide(L)'
;GDRDRTLLDGFGYSKRDNGRSKELHSTLSCKRYNNQGLKLKVEKDKVRVVGKSKRLNIYWDMEDLKRKFEAKLPALVYALADCKEIKGVEHFHFNEAYFLEGFDFEHFKNMVKKDYIVVDFRMYYRPDGSVRNHGTGFRVKIKQLYNCFDTKVGLI
;
A
#
# COMPACT_ATOMS: atom_id res chain seq x y z
N GLY A 1 13.91 -9.91 8.43
CA GLY A 1 13.84 -9.78 9.89
C GLY A 1 12.71 -10.63 10.44
N ASP A 2 12.73 -10.95 11.73
CA ASP A 2 11.82 -11.92 12.37
C ASP A 2 10.34 -11.59 12.25
N ARG A 3 10.00 -10.30 12.13
CA ARG A 3 8.63 -9.84 11.85
C ARG A 3 8.10 -10.39 10.51
N ASP A 4 8.89 -10.31 9.45
CA ASP A 4 8.42 -10.68 8.11
C ASP A 4 8.26 -12.20 7.99
N ARG A 5 9.14 -12.98 8.64
CA ARG A 5 8.96 -14.43 8.78
C ARG A 5 7.70 -14.77 9.57
N THR A 6 7.47 -14.10 10.71
CA THR A 6 6.25 -14.28 11.51
C THR A 6 4.98 -14.05 10.70
N LEU A 7 4.96 -13.01 9.85
CA LEU A 7 3.84 -12.73 8.94
C LEU A 7 3.67 -13.81 7.87
N LEU A 8 4.75 -14.20 7.19
CA LEU A 8 4.72 -15.24 6.17
C LEU A 8 4.31 -16.58 6.75
N ASP A 9 4.84 -16.96 7.90
CA ASP A 9 4.60 -18.27 8.49
C ASP A 9 3.17 -18.38 9.04
N GLY A 10 2.66 -17.29 9.62
CA GLY A 10 1.33 -17.25 10.23
C GLY A 10 0.17 -16.94 9.27
N PHE A 11 0.42 -16.20 8.19
CA PHE A 11 -0.63 -15.68 7.30
C PHE A 11 -0.34 -15.88 5.80
N GLY A 12 0.88 -16.28 5.45
CA GLY A 12 1.26 -16.56 4.07
C GLY A 12 0.60 -17.84 3.55
N TYR A 13 0.45 -17.88 2.23
CA TYR A 13 -0.13 -19.00 1.49
C TYR A 13 0.87 -19.43 0.41
N SER A 14 0.75 -20.67 -0.09
CA SER A 14 1.51 -21.14 -1.24
C SER A 14 0.63 -21.11 -2.48
N LYS A 15 1.18 -20.67 -3.61
CA LYS A 15 0.60 -20.94 -4.92
C LYS A 15 1.43 -22.05 -5.57
N ARG A 16 0.75 -23.05 -6.14
CA ARG A 16 1.42 -24.21 -6.74
C ARG A 16 2.37 -23.80 -7.88
N ASP A 17 2.03 -22.74 -8.60
CA ASP A 17 2.62 -22.47 -9.91
C ASP A 17 3.85 -21.55 -9.87
N ASN A 18 4.25 -21.03 -8.69
CA ASN A 18 5.36 -20.08 -8.58
C ASN A 18 6.61 -20.62 -7.85
N GLY A 19 6.58 -21.89 -7.40
CA GLY A 19 7.69 -22.54 -6.72
C GLY A 19 8.06 -21.94 -5.36
N ARG A 20 7.23 -21.05 -4.78
CA ARG A 20 7.49 -20.41 -3.49
C ARG A 20 6.85 -21.20 -2.36
N SER A 21 7.59 -21.40 -1.27
CA SER A 21 7.07 -22.09 -0.08
C SER A 21 5.90 -21.35 0.56
N LYS A 22 6.04 -20.03 0.76
CA LYS A 22 4.95 -19.13 1.13
C LYS A 22 5.14 -17.73 0.54
N GLU A 23 4.02 -17.08 0.27
CA GLU A 23 3.92 -15.68 -0.05
C GLU A 23 2.77 -15.00 0.70
N LEU A 24 2.92 -13.70 0.91
CA LEU A 24 1.92 -12.85 1.51
C LEU A 24 1.80 -11.59 0.66
N HIS A 25 1.03 -11.73 -0.42
CA HIS A 25 0.47 -10.63 -1.18
C HIS A 25 -0.95 -10.40 -0.66
N SER A 26 -1.10 -9.42 0.23
CA SER A 26 -2.33 -9.23 1.00
C SER A 26 -2.62 -7.75 1.18
N THR A 27 -3.81 -7.34 0.73
CA THR A 27 -4.33 -5.97 0.91
C THR A 27 -5.15 -5.90 2.18
N LEU A 28 -4.81 -4.97 3.06
CA LEU A 28 -5.47 -4.74 4.33
C LEU A 28 -6.25 -3.41 4.27
N SER A 29 -7.49 -3.47 4.74
CA SER A 29 -8.42 -2.34 4.86
C SER A 29 -8.93 -2.21 6.30
N CYS A 30 -9.52 -1.08 6.68
CA CYS A 30 -10.08 -0.88 8.01
C CYS A 30 -11.45 -1.55 8.21
N LYS A 31 -12.34 -1.52 7.21
CA LYS A 31 -13.74 -1.93 7.41
C LYS A 31 -13.92 -3.44 7.52
N ARG A 32 -13.05 -4.23 6.89
CA ARG A 32 -13.23 -5.68 6.75
C ARG A 32 -11.91 -6.43 6.97
N TYR A 33 -12.02 -7.63 7.54
CA TYR A 33 -10.95 -8.61 7.48
C TYR A 33 -10.86 -9.16 6.06
N ASN A 34 -9.65 -9.30 5.54
CA ASN A 34 -9.40 -9.96 4.26
C ASN A 34 -9.36 -11.49 4.41
N ASN A 35 -9.06 -12.21 3.32
CA ASN A 35 -9.03 -13.67 3.30
C ASN A 35 -7.95 -14.29 4.20
N GLN A 36 -6.90 -13.54 4.55
CA GLN A 36 -5.89 -13.95 5.53
C GLN A 36 -6.33 -13.63 6.98
N GLY A 37 -7.55 -13.12 7.18
CA GLY A 37 -8.04 -12.73 8.49
C GLY A 37 -7.35 -11.49 9.05
N LEU A 38 -6.81 -10.62 8.18
CA LEU A 38 -6.10 -9.39 8.56
C LEU A 38 -6.93 -8.15 8.21
N LYS A 39 -6.86 -7.13 9.06
CA LYS A 39 -7.40 -5.78 8.80
C LYS A 39 -6.52 -4.70 9.41
N LEU A 40 -6.82 -3.45 9.10
CA LEU A 40 -6.21 -2.29 9.74
C LEU A 40 -7.10 -1.73 10.85
N LYS A 41 -6.47 -1.09 11.83
CA LYS A 41 -7.12 -0.23 12.81
C LYS A 41 -6.29 1.05 12.96
N VAL A 42 -6.91 2.19 12.70
CA VAL A 42 -6.28 3.50 12.94
C VAL A 42 -6.55 3.89 14.39
N GLU A 43 -5.50 3.98 15.18
CA GLU A 43 -5.50 4.45 16.57
C GLU A 43 -4.95 5.88 16.62
N LYS A 44 -4.89 6.50 17.82
CA LYS A 44 -4.42 7.88 17.97
C LYS A 44 -2.96 8.05 17.50
N ASP A 45 -2.11 7.11 17.88
CA ASP A 45 -0.65 7.16 17.74
C ASP A 45 -0.10 6.17 16.70
N LYS A 46 -0.95 5.34 16.08
CA LYS A 46 -0.49 4.32 15.13
C LYS A 46 -1.57 3.81 14.18
N VAL A 47 -1.13 3.25 13.07
CA VAL A 47 -1.92 2.35 12.22
C VAL A 47 -1.51 0.92 12.55
N ARG A 48 -2.42 0.13 13.14
CA ARG A 48 -2.16 -1.23 13.60
C ARG A 48 -2.77 -2.27 12.67
N VAL A 49 -2.08 -3.39 12.52
CA VAL A 49 -2.60 -4.61 11.89
C VAL A 49 -3.31 -5.46 12.94
N VAL A 50 -4.54 -5.85 12.66
CA VAL A 50 -5.37 -6.68 13.54
C VAL A 50 -5.63 -8.02 12.86
N GLY A 51 -5.27 -9.11 13.52
CA GLY A 51 -5.61 -10.47 13.11
C GLY A 51 -6.90 -10.94 13.77
N LYS A 52 -7.73 -11.69 13.02
CA LYS A 52 -9.00 -12.24 13.50
C LYS A 52 -8.79 -13.29 14.60
N SER A 53 -7.72 -14.08 14.50
CA SER A 53 -7.43 -15.23 15.37
C SER A 53 -6.22 -15.04 16.26
N LYS A 54 -5.41 -14.00 16.04
CA LYS A 54 -4.14 -13.77 16.76
C LYS A 54 -3.92 -12.29 17.00
N ARG A 55 -3.43 -11.94 18.19
CA ARG A 55 -2.96 -10.59 18.50
C ARG A 55 -1.62 -10.35 17.80
N LEU A 56 -1.51 -9.25 17.07
CA LEU A 56 -0.32 -8.87 16.33
C LEU A 56 0.28 -7.59 16.90
N ASN A 57 1.58 -7.59 17.13
CA ASN A 57 2.34 -6.38 17.46
C ASN A 57 2.98 -5.78 16.21
N ILE A 58 2.15 -5.52 15.20
CA ILE A 58 2.58 -4.98 13.91
C ILE A 58 1.80 -3.70 13.68
N TYR A 59 2.52 -2.59 13.60
CA TYR A 59 1.96 -1.26 13.44
C TYR A 59 2.97 -0.33 12.79
N TRP A 60 2.47 0.81 12.33
CA TRP A 60 3.26 1.96 11.92
C TRP A 60 2.91 3.13 12.84
N ASP A 61 3.93 3.73 13.43
CA ASP A 61 3.79 4.92 14.27
C ASP A 61 3.27 6.10 13.45
N MET A 62 2.36 6.89 14.03
CA MET A 62 1.69 7.98 13.33
C MET A 62 2.64 9.14 13.01
N GLU A 63 3.56 9.46 13.92
CA GLU A 63 4.55 10.53 13.72
C GLU A 63 5.57 10.13 12.65
N ASP A 64 5.99 8.86 12.66
CA ASP A 64 6.87 8.32 11.62
C ASP A 64 6.20 8.31 10.24
N LEU A 65 4.92 7.95 10.17
CA LEU A 65 4.16 8.03 8.93
C LEU A 65 4.07 9.49 8.45
N LYS A 66 3.70 10.42 9.33
CA LYS A 66 3.60 11.84 9.03
C LYS A 66 4.89 12.37 8.43
N ARG A 67 6.00 12.20 9.16
CA ARG A 67 7.34 12.64 8.75
C ARG A 67 7.73 12.07 7.39
N LYS A 68 7.49 10.77 7.15
CA LYS A 68 7.85 10.12 5.88
C LYS A 68 7.00 10.59 4.70
N PHE A 69 5.70 10.79 4.89
CA PHE A 69 4.83 11.24 3.80
C PHE A 69 5.05 12.71 3.48
N GLU A 70 5.15 13.60 4.48
CA GLU A 70 5.40 15.02 4.27
C GLU A 70 6.76 15.25 3.59
N ALA A 71 7.81 14.54 4.00
CA ALA A 71 9.11 14.64 3.34
C ALA A 71 9.11 14.12 1.89
N LYS A 72 8.24 13.15 1.58
CA LYS A 72 8.19 12.50 0.26
C LYS A 72 7.21 13.16 -0.71
N LEU A 73 6.16 13.79 -0.19
CA LEU A 73 5.06 14.37 -0.96
C LEU A 73 4.93 15.88 -0.74
N PRO A 74 6.02 16.68 -0.83
CA PRO A 74 5.88 18.14 -0.82
C PRO A 74 5.05 18.61 -2.03
N ALA A 75 5.26 17.99 -3.18
CA ALA A 75 4.43 18.10 -4.37
C ALA A 75 4.51 16.79 -5.19
N LEU A 76 3.55 16.58 -6.09
CA LEU A 76 3.46 15.40 -6.95
C LEU A 76 3.02 15.79 -8.35
N VAL A 77 3.79 15.40 -9.37
CA VAL A 77 3.29 15.36 -10.75
C VAL A 77 2.67 13.99 -10.99
N TYR A 78 1.37 13.98 -11.28
CA TYR A 78 0.59 12.79 -11.56
C TYR A 78 0.26 12.73 -13.05
N ALA A 79 0.94 11.85 -13.80
CA ALA A 79 0.75 11.64 -15.22
C ALA A 79 -0.07 10.37 -15.50
N LEU A 80 -1.01 10.47 -16.44
CA LEU A 80 -1.83 9.39 -16.95
C LEU A 80 -1.43 9.09 -18.39
N ALA A 81 -1.59 7.83 -18.78
CA ALA A 81 -1.35 7.39 -20.14
C ALA A 81 -2.42 6.42 -20.61
N ASP A 82 -2.83 6.57 -21.87
CA ASP A 82 -3.49 5.50 -22.60
C ASP A 82 -2.46 4.42 -22.93
N CYS A 83 -2.87 3.16 -22.80
CA CYS A 83 -2.00 2.01 -23.07
C CYS A 83 -2.55 1.21 -24.26
N LYS A 84 -1.66 0.80 -25.17
CA LYS A 84 -2.01 -0.07 -26.30
C LYS A 84 -0.91 -1.09 -26.55
N GLU A 85 -1.29 -2.35 -26.73
CA GLU A 85 -0.37 -3.38 -27.20
C GLU A 85 -0.36 -3.44 -28.73
N ILE A 86 0.84 -3.41 -29.33
CA ILE A 86 1.04 -3.55 -30.79
C ILE A 86 2.11 -4.62 -31.00
N LYS A 87 1.73 -5.75 -31.60
CA LYS A 87 2.63 -6.89 -31.89
C LYS A 87 3.41 -7.37 -30.65
N GLY A 88 2.74 -7.47 -29.50
CA GLY A 88 3.37 -7.91 -28.24
C GLY A 88 4.19 -6.85 -27.51
N VAL A 89 4.19 -5.60 -28.00
CA VAL A 89 4.89 -4.47 -27.36
C VAL A 89 3.86 -3.52 -26.77
N GLU A 90 3.98 -3.23 -25.48
CA GLU A 90 3.12 -2.25 -24.79
C GLU A 90 3.61 -0.82 -25.07
N HIS A 91 2.71 0.02 -25.59
CA HIS A 91 2.94 1.43 -25.87
C HIS A 91 2.13 2.30 -24.90
N PHE A 92 2.72 3.41 -24.48
CA PHE A 92 2.12 4.37 -23.55
C PHE A 92 2.05 5.74 -24.22
N HIS A 93 0.86 6.34 -24.23
CA HIS A 93 0.65 7.71 -24.68
C HIS A 93 0.22 8.57 -23.49
N PHE A 94 1.18 9.29 -22.91
CA PHE A 94 0.92 10.21 -21.79
C PHE A 94 0.17 11.43 -22.29
N ASN A 95 -1.09 11.57 -21.88
CA ASN A 95 -2.06 12.51 -22.45
C ASN A 95 -2.73 13.41 -21.41
N GLU A 96 -2.60 13.11 -20.11
CA GLU A 96 -3.03 13.98 -19.03
C GLU A 96 -1.94 14.05 -17.96
N ALA A 97 -1.72 15.22 -17.38
CA ALA A 97 -0.87 15.36 -16.20
C ALA A 97 -1.38 16.46 -15.27
N TYR A 98 -1.19 16.24 -13.96
CA TYR A 98 -1.65 17.14 -12.92
C TYR A 98 -0.52 17.41 -11.92
N PHE A 99 -0.32 18.67 -11.55
CA PHE A 99 0.48 19.07 -10.41
C PHE A 99 -0.38 19.11 -9.15
N LEU A 100 0.02 18.36 -8.13
CA LEU A 100 -0.63 18.29 -6.83
C LEU A 100 0.32 18.82 -5.76
N GLU A 101 -0.17 19.68 -4.88
CA GLU A 101 0.61 20.29 -3.79
C GLU A 101 -0.25 20.44 -2.54
N GLY A 102 0.39 20.61 -1.38
CA GLY A 102 -0.27 20.77 -0.09
C GLY A 102 -0.77 19.41 0.43
N PHE A 103 0.13 18.45 0.58
CA PHE A 103 -0.23 17.15 1.15
C PHE A 103 -0.70 17.31 2.60
N ASP A 104 -1.91 16.83 2.90
CA ASP A 104 -2.47 16.84 4.26
C ASP A 104 -2.47 15.43 4.89
N PHE A 105 -1.71 15.29 5.96
CA PHE A 105 -1.62 14.05 6.72
C PHE A 105 -2.92 13.72 7.49
N GLU A 106 -3.72 14.70 7.90
CA GLU A 106 -5.03 14.46 8.52
C GLU A 106 -6.01 13.85 7.50
N HIS A 107 -6.05 14.37 6.28
CA HIS A 107 -6.77 13.75 5.16
C HIS A 107 -6.28 12.33 4.89
N PHE A 108 -4.97 12.08 4.86
CA PHE A 108 -4.42 10.72 4.74
C PHE A 108 -4.99 9.76 5.79
N LYS A 109 -4.99 10.13 7.08
CA LYS A 109 -5.54 9.29 8.15
C LYS A 109 -7.02 8.99 7.95
N ASN A 110 -7.79 10.01 7.55
CA ASN A 110 -9.21 9.86 7.26
C ASN A 110 -9.46 8.95 6.06
N MET A 111 -8.61 9.02 5.04
CA MET A 111 -8.69 8.16 3.86
C MET A 111 -8.33 6.71 4.16
N VAL A 112 -7.39 6.44 5.07
CA VAL A 112 -7.14 5.08 5.57
C VAL A 112 -8.39 4.53 6.27
N LYS A 113 -9.01 5.29 7.18
CA LYS A 113 -10.25 4.89 7.87
C LYS A 113 -11.41 4.61 6.90
N LYS A 114 -11.48 5.35 5.80
CA LYS A 114 -12.53 5.22 4.77
C LYS A 114 -12.28 4.09 3.77
N ASP A 115 -11.13 3.40 3.83
CA ASP A 115 -10.63 2.43 2.83
C ASP A 115 -10.39 3.05 1.44
N TYR A 116 -10.06 4.34 1.40
CA TYR A 116 -9.55 5.01 0.21
C TYR A 116 -8.04 4.84 0.09
N ILE A 117 -7.36 4.71 1.23
CA ILE A 117 -5.98 4.22 1.32
C ILE A 117 -5.99 2.86 1.99
N VAL A 118 -5.33 1.89 1.38
CA VAL A 118 -5.17 0.53 1.89
C VAL A 118 -3.68 0.22 2.07
N VAL A 119 -3.37 -0.83 2.82
CA VAL A 119 -2.00 -1.27 3.08
C VAL A 119 -1.76 -2.62 2.45
N ASP A 120 -0.74 -2.72 1.58
CA ASP A 120 -0.34 -3.96 0.92
C ASP A 120 0.91 -4.55 1.58
N PHE A 121 0.77 -5.79 2.04
CA PHE A 121 1.89 -6.70 2.23
C PHE A 121 2.27 -7.33 0.89
N ARG A 122 3.58 -7.34 0.62
CA ARG A 122 4.17 -7.78 -0.66
C ARG A 122 5.49 -8.49 -0.37
N MET A 123 5.38 -9.67 0.23
CA MET A 123 6.55 -10.45 0.65
C MET A 123 6.40 -11.92 0.32
N TYR A 124 7.52 -12.62 0.15
CA TYR A 124 7.56 -14.05 -0.11
C TYR A 124 8.90 -14.66 0.34
N TYR A 125 8.91 -15.98 0.52
CA TYR A 125 10.17 -16.73 0.63
C TYR A 125 10.74 -17.02 -0.75
N ARG A 126 12.01 -16.68 -0.93
CA ARG A 126 12.82 -17.16 -2.06
C ARG A 126 13.08 -18.67 -1.91
N PRO A 127 13.48 -19.37 -2.99
CA PRO A 127 13.83 -20.78 -2.92
C PRO A 127 14.94 -21.11 -1.90
N ASP A 128 15.85 -20.16 -1.64
CA ASP A 128 16.93 -20.28 -0.65
C ASP A 128 16.48 -20.06 0.82
N GLY A 129 15.18 -19.86 1.06
CA GLY A 129 14.61 -19.61 2.39
C GLY A 129 14.76 -18.16 2.89
N SER A 130 15.42 -17.27 2.13
CA SER A 130 15.48 -15.85 2.45
C SER A 130 14.14 -15.16 2.19
N VAL A 131 13.81 -14.16 3.02
CA VAL A 131 12.59 -13.36 2.82
C VAL A 131 12.86 -12.23 1.84
N ARG A 132 12.09 -12.17 0.76
CA ARG A 132 11.98 -10.99 -0.10
C ARG A 132 10.76 -10.18 0.32
N ASN A 133 10.99 -8.98 0.83
CA ASN A 133 9.94 -8.00 1.10
C ASN A 133 10.11 -6.80 0.15
N HIS A 134 9.08 -6.45 -0.62
CA HIS A 134 9.07 -5.28 -1.51
C HIS A 134 8.76 -3.97 -0.76
N GLY A 135 8.66 -4.03 0.57
CA GLY A 135 8.19 -2.95 1.41
C GLY A 135 6.66 -2.91 1.45
N THR A 136 6.14 -2.46 2.59
CA THR A 136 4.71 -2.20 2.76
C THR A 136 4.30 -1.02 1.89
N GLY A 137 3.26 -1.21 1.06
CA GLY A 137 2.71 -0.13 0.24
C GLY A 137 1.46 0.46 0.88
N PHE A 138 1.47 1.74 1.21
CA PHE A 138 0.23 2.51 1.37
C PHE A 138 -0.23 2.91 -0.01
N ARG A 139 -1.39 2.40 -0.43
CA ARG A 139 -1.92 2.57 -1.79
C ARG A 139 -3.24 3.30 -1.74
N VAL A 140 -3.36 4.35 -2.52
CA VAL A 140 -4.59 5.12 -2.66
C VAL A 140 -5.39 4.62 -3.86
N LYS A 141 -6.71 4.54 -3.71
CA LYS A 141 -7.62 4.37 -4.85
C LYS A 141 -7.47 5.58 -5.75
N ILE A 142 -7.20 5.37 -7.03
CA ILE A 142 -6.74 6.46 -7.90
C ILE A 142 -7.68 7.66 -7.97
N LYS A 143 -8.99 7.41 -7.99
CA LYS A 143 -10.05 8.45 -7.96
C LYS A 143 -10.05 9.30 -6.68
N GLN A 144 -9.31 8.90 -5.66
CA GLN A 144 -9.24 9.54 -4.35
C GLN A 144 -7.88 10.22 -4.12
N LEU A 145 -6.88 10.02 -4.99
CA LEU A 145 -5.51 10.56 -4.81
C LEU A 145 -5.52 12.06 -4.53
N TYR A 146 -6.33 12.81 -5.29
CA TYR A 146 -6.45 14.26 -5.18
C TYR A 146 -6.93 14.73 -3.81
N ASN A 147 -7.67 13.89 -3.07
CA ASN A 147 -8.19 14.26 -1.75
C ASN A 147 -7.10 14.27 -0.66
N CYS A 148 -5.86 13.87 -0.98
CA CYS A 148 -4.71 14.04 -0.10
C CYS A 148 -4.01 15.40 -0.27
N PHE A 149 -4.41 16.22 -1.22
CA PHE A 149 -3.71 17.44 -1.61
C PHE A 149 -4.69 18.62 -1.67
N ASP A 150 -4.23 19.80 -1.27
CA ASP A 150 -5.03 21.03 -1.29
C ASP A 150 -5.19 21.61 -2.71
N THR A 151 -4.16 21.44 -3.54
CA THR A 151 -4.10 22.02 -4.89
C THR A 151 -4.04 20.94 -5.96
N LYS A 152 -4.76 21.17 -7.06
CA LYS A 152 -4.68 20.38 -8.30
C LYS A 152 -4.67 21.32 -9.51
N VAL A 153 -3.58 21.33 -10.26
CA VAL A 153 -3.43 22.12 -11.51
C VAL A 153 -3.19 21.17 -12.68
N GLY A 154 -3.95 21.33 -13.77
CA GLY A 154 -3.70 20.60 -15.02
C GLY A 154 -2.43 21.12 -15.71
N LEU A 155 -1.59 20.22 -16.21
CA LEU A 155 -0.31 20.54 -16.86
C LEU A 155 -0.35 20.35 -18.38
N ILE A 156 -1.11 19.36 -18.85
CA ILE A 156 -1.39 19.05 -20.26
C ILE A 156 -2.86 18.66 -20.40
#